data_AF-G0NMK5-F1
#
_entry.id   AF-G0NMK5-F1
#
_cell.length_a   1.000
_cell.length_b   1.000
_cell.length_c   1.000
_cell.angle_alpha   90.00
_cell.angle_beta   90.00
_cell.angle_gamma   90.00
#
_symmetry.space_group_name_H-M   'P 1'
#
loop_
_entity.id
_entity.type
_entity.pdbx_description
1 polymer ?
#
loop_
_entity_poly.entity_id
_entity_poly.type
_entity_poly.pdbx_seq_one_letter_code
_entity_poly.pdbx_strand_id
1 'polypeptide(L)'
;MTRGNQRDLAREKNQKKQAEAKKRLGAAGQEGNAGMSMDNRMNRDADIMRIKQEKAAAKKAEEAAAAAANAKKVAKVDPLKM
;
A
#
# COMPACT_ATOMS: atom_id res chain seq x y z
N MET A 1 42.45 2.19 16.50
CA MET A 1 41.39 1.76 15.56
C MET A 1 40.35 0.78 16.14
N THR A 2 40.57 0.18 17.32
CA THR A 2 39.74 -0.94 17.84
C THR A 2 38.51 -0.55 18.69
N ARG A 3 38.30 0.74 19.01
CA ARG A 3 37.15 1.22 19.82
C ARG A 3 36.08 2.00 19.06
N GLY A 4 36.41 2.59 17.91
CA GLY A 4 35.42 3.30 17.06
C GLY A 4 34.36 2.34 16.52
N ASN A 5 34.82 1.21 15.98
CA ASN A 5 33.95 0.18 15.41
C ASN A 5 32.98 -0.44 16.44
N GLN A 6 33.42 -0.65 17.68
CA GLN A 6 32.56 -1.17 18.77
C GLN A 6 31.47 -0.17 19.18
N ARG A 7 31.78 1.13 19.21
CA ARG A 7 30.82 2.18 19.58
C ARG A 7 29.77 2.37 18.48
N ASP A 8 30.19 2.35 17.23
CA ASP A 8 29.28 2.44 16.09
C ASP A 8 28.37 1.21 16.01
N LEU A 9 28.94 0.01 16.20
CA LEU A 9 28.17 -1.24 16.29
C LEU A 9 27.15 -1.23 17.45
N ALA A 10 27.51 -0.68 18.61
CA ALA A 10 26.59 -0.56 19.73
C ALA A 10 25.45 0.44 19.45
N ARG A 11 25.76 1.56 18.78
CA ARG A 11 24.73 2.52 18.32
C ARG A 11 23.78 1.88 17.32
N GLU A 12 24.30 1.16 16.34
CA GLU A 12 23.50 0.45 15.35
C GLU A 12 22.59 -0.60 16.00
N LYS A 13 23.13 -1.42 16.92
CA LYS A 13 22.34 -2.41 17.67
C LYS A 13 21.22 -1.74 18.50
N ASN A 14 21.51 -0.61 19.15
CA ASN A 14 20.50 0.13 19.90
C ASN A 14 19.43 0.74 18.98
N GLN A 15 19.81 1.33 17.85
CA GLN A 15 18.86 1.85 16.86
C GLN A 15 17.98 0.72 16.31
N LYS A 16 18.57 -0.43 15.98
CA LYS A 16 17.84 -1.61 15.52
C LYS A 16 16.87 -2.11 16.58
N LYS A 17 17.29 -2.19 17.86
CA LYS A 17 16.43 -2.58 18.98
C LYS A 17 15.26 -1.60 19.17
N GLN A 18 15.50 -0.29 19.06
CA GLN A 18 14.45 0.73 19.13
C GLN A 18 13.49 0.63 17.96
N ALA A 19 13.99 0.40 16.73
CA ALA A 19 13.16 0.20 15.56
C ALA A 19 12.29 -1.06 15.67
N GLU A 20 12.85 -2.16 16.17
CA GLU A 20 12.10 -3.40 16.43
C GLU A 20 11.06 -3.21 17.53
N ALA A 21 11.38 -2.48 18.61
CA ALA A 21 10.42 -2.13 19.65
C ALA A 21 9.25 -1.33 19.08
N LYS A 22 9.51 -0.34 18.21
CA LYS A 22 8.46 0.43 17.51
C LYS A 22 7.57 -0.46 16.63
N LYS A 23 8.13 -1.45 15.95
CA LYS A 23 7.36 -2.42 15.13
C LYS A 23 6.49 -3.36 15.97
N ARG A 24 6.90 -3.64 17.21
CA ARG A 24 6.18 -4.52 18.15
C ARG A 24 5.05 -3.81 18.91
N LEU A 25 4.93 -2.49 18.79
CA LEU A 25 3.83 -1.75 19.38
C LEU A 25 2.51 -2.21 18.74
N GLY A 26 1.52 -2.54 19.58
CA GLY A 26 0.17 -2.86 19.12
C GLY A 26 -0.51 -1.64 18.49
N ALA A 27 -1.73 -1.83 17.96
CA ALA A 27 -2.44 -0.78 17.21
C ALA A 27 -2.52 0.57 17.95
N ALA A 28 -2.67 0.57 19.28
CA ALA A 28 -2.70 1.81 20.08
C ALA A 28 -1.33 2.48 20.28
N GLY A 29 -0.23 1.74 20.18
CA GLY A 29 1.12 2.27 20.33
C GLY A 29 1.75 2.70 19.00
N GLN A 30 1.10 2.45 17.86
CA GLN A 30 1.56 2.98 16.58
C GLN A 30 1.42 4.51 16.56
N GLU A 31 2.48 5.19 16.13
CA GLU A 31 2.55 6.65 16.07
C GLU A 31 1.43 7.26 15.21
N GLY A 32 1.07 6.60 14.10
CA GLY A 32 -0.06 7.00 13.24
C GLY A 32 -1.45 6.84 13.87
N ASN A 33 -1.54 6.19 15.03
CA ASN A 33 -2.77 5.97 15.79
C ASN A 33 -2.79 6.73 17.14
N ALA A 34 -1.71 7.47 17.45
CA ALA A 34 -1.60 8.26 18.66
C ALA A 34 -2.71 9.32 18.73
N GLY A 35 -3.37 9.43 19.88
CA GLY A 35 -4.45 10.40 20.11
C GLY A 35 -5.77 10.09 19.41
N MET A 36 -5.91 8.94 18.72
CA MET A 36 -7.16 8.56 18.06
C MET A 36 -7.95 7.56 18.88
N SER A 37 -9.25 7.81 19.02
CA SER A 37 -10.21 6.83 19.53
C SER A 37 -10.33 5.63 18.58
N MET A 38 -10.88 4.51 19.09
CA MET A 38 -11.12 3.34 18.26
C MET A 38 -12.09 3.63 17.11
N ASP A 39 -13.15 4.39 17.35
CA ASP A 39 -14.13 4.76 16.33
C ASP A 39 -13.48 5.55 15.17
N ASN A 40 -12.59 6.49 15.50
CA ASN A 40 -11.87 7.27 14.48
C ASN A 40 -10.93 6.41 13.63
N ARG A 41 -10.36 5.34 14.20
CA ARG A 41 -9.54 4.38 13.44
C ARG A 41 -10.41 3.55 12.52
N MET A 42 -11.53 3.04 13.01
CA MET A 42 -12.48 2.26 12.21
C MET A 42 -13.03 3.07 11.04
N ASN A 43 -13.41 4.33 11.26
CA ASN A 43 -13.90 5.22 10.20
C ASN A 43 -12.83 5.45 9.12
N ARG A 44 -11.58 5.68 9.52
CA ARG A 44 -10.47 5.82 8.57
C ARG A 44 -10.23 4.57 7.74
N ASP A 45 -10.21 3.40 8.39
CA ASP A 45 -9.99 2.13 7.70
C ASP A 45 -11.14 1.85 6.71
N ALA A 46 -12.38 2.19 7.09
CA ALA A 46 -13.54 2.11 6.21
C ALA A 46 -13.43 3.06 5.00
N ASP A 47 -13.02 4.31 5.21
CA ASP A 47 -12.83 5.29 4.13
C ASP A 47 -11.76 4.82 3.13
N ILE A 48 -10.64 4.30 3.62
CA ILE A 48 -9.58 3.75 2.78
C ILE A 48 -10.10 2.57 1.95
N MET A 49 -10.92 1.71 2.54
CA MET A 49 -11.54 0.58 1.84
C MET A 49 -12.52 1.05 0.76
N ARG A 50 -13.34 2.06 1.04
CA ARG A 50 -14.26 2.65 0.06
C ARG A 50 -13.49 3.23 -1.13
N ILE A 51 -12.45 4.03 -0.86
CA ILE A 51 -11.58 4.60 -1.89
C ILE A 51 -10.90 3.50 -2.70
N LYS A 52 -10.46 2.41 -2.06
CA LYS A 52 -9.84 1.28 -2.75
C LYS A 52 -10.82 0.56 -3.68
N GLN A 53 -12.07 0.37 -3.26
CA GLN A 53 -13.13 -0.22 -4.09
C GLN A 53 -13.47 0.68 -5.28
N GLU A 54 -13.63 1.99 -5.05
CA GLU A 54 -13.87 2.97 -6.12
C GLU A 54 -12.74 2.96 -7.16
N LYS A 55 -11.48 2.96 -6.71
CA LYS A 55 -10.32 2.87 -7.60
C LYS A 55 -10.25 1.55 -8.35
N ALA A 56 -10.60 0.43 -7.71
CA ALA A 56 -10.63 -0.88 -8.36
C ALA A 56 -11.75 -0.95 -9.43
N ALA A 57 -12.92 -0.38 -9.13
CA ALA A 57 -14.02 -0.29 -10.08
C ALA A 57 -13.66 0.60 -11.29
N ALA A 58 -13.03 1.76 -11.04
CA ALA A 58 -12.55 2.64 -12.10
C ALA A 58 -11.53 1.94 -13.01
N LYS A 59 -10.51 1.28 -12.44
CA LYS A 59 -9.54 0.51 -13.22
C LYS A 59 -10.19 -0.60 -14.04
N LYS A 60 -11.14 -1.33 -13.45
CA LYS A 60 -11.87 -2.39 -14.16
C LYS A 60 -12.70 -1.84 -15.32
N ALA A 61 -13.28 -0.65 -15.17
CA ALA A 61 -14.00 0.03 -16.23
C ALA A 61 -13.06 0.48 -17.37
N GLU A 62 -11.88 1.02 -17.05
CA GLU A 62 -10.86 1.39 -18.03
C GLU A 62 -10.33 0.18 -18.80
N GLU A 63 -10.04 -0.93 -18.10
CA GLU A 63 -9.59 -2.19 -18.70
C GLU A 63 -10.67 -2.79 -19.60
N ALA A 64 -11.94 -2.75 -19.19
CA ALA A 64 -13.06 -3.21 -20.01
C ALA A 64 -13.25 -2.35 -21.27
N ALA A 65 -13.10 -1.03 -21.16
CA ALA A 65 -13.16 -0.12 -22.30
C ALA A 65 -12.00 -0.36 -23.29
N ALA A 66 -10.79 -0.57 -22.78
CA ALA A 66 -9.63 -0.92 -23.59
C ALA A 66 -9.80 -2.28 -24.30
N ALA A 67 -10.33 -3.29 -23.60
CA ALA A 67 -10.63 -4.60 -24.17
C ALA A 67 -11.70 -4.52 -25.27
N ALA A 68 -12.78 -3.76 -25.05
CA ALA A 68 -13.83 -3.54 -26.05
C ALA A 68 -13.31 -2.80 -27.29
N ALA A 69 -12.45 -1.80 -27.11
CA ALA A 69 -11.80 -1.08 -28.22
C ALA A 69 -10.88 -2.00 -29.04
N ASN A 70 -10.13 -2.90 -28.38
CA ASN A 70 -9.31 -3.89 -29.05
C ASN A 70 -10.15 -4.94 -29.79
N ALA A 71 -11.22 -5.45 -29.19
CA ALA A 71 -12.15 -6.38 -29.83
C ALA A 71 -12.77 -5.78 -31.11
N LYS A 72 -13.14 -4.48 -31.09
CA LYS A 72 -13.66 -3.77 -32.26
C LYS A 72 -12.64 -3.61 -33.38
N LYS A 73 -11.36 -3.43 -33.07
CA LYS A 73 -10.27 -3.40 -34.07
C LYS A 73 -10.07 -4.76 -34.71
N VAL A 74 -10.03 -5.83 -33.89
CA VAL A 74 -9.89 -7.22 -34.39
C VAL A 74 -11.06 -7.59 -35.31
N ALA A 75 -12.29 -7.25 -34.94
CA ALA A 75 -13.47 -7.50 -35.77
C ALA A 75 -13.48 -6.72 -37.10
N LYS A 76 -12.82 -5.56 -37.16
CA LYS A 76 -12.70 -4.76 -38.39
C LYS A 76 -11.57 -5.25 -39.32
N VAL A 77 -10.57 -5.93 -38.77
CA VAL A 77 -9.45 -6.53 -39.51
C VAL A 77 -9.71 -8.03 -39.68
N ASP A 78 -10.96 -8.42 -39.92
CA ASP A 78 -11.32 -9.81 -40.21
C ASP A 78 -10.88 -10.17 -41.64
N PRO A 79 -9.83 -11.00 -41.82
CA PRO A 79 -9.28 -11.31 -43.14
C PRO A 79 -10.22 -12.16 -44.01
N LEU A 80 -11.35 -12.63 -43.48
CA LEU A 80 -12.40 -13.31 -44.25
C LEU A 80 -13.49 -12.35 -44.78
N LYS A 81 -13.44 -11.06 -44.43
CA LYS A 81 -14.38 -10.01 -44.90
C LYS A 81 -13.74 -8.95 -45.82
N MET A 82 -12.44 -9.07 -46.14
CA MET A 82 -11.80 -8.29 -47.22
C MET A 82 -11.84 -9.08 -48.52
#